data_AF-G0U8C2-F1
#
_entry.id   AF-G0U8C2-F1
#
_cell.length_a   1.000
_cell.length_b   1.000
_cell.length_c   1.000
_cell.angle_alpha   90.00
_cell.angle_beta   90.00
_cell.angle_gamma   90.00
#
_symmetry.space_group_name_H-M   'P 1'
#
loop_
_entity.id
_entity.type
_entity.pdbx_description
1 polymer ?
#
loop_
_entity_poly.entity_id
_entity_poly.type
_entity_poly.pdbx_seq_one_letter_code
_entity_poly.pdbx_strand_id
1 'polypeptide(L)'
;AVRAEVAGGLPVVAVTVVDYRTFAQPSPVGGFFRQSPMRARFFLETVAKLREKLEGELHVPLLVRCGRPEEHIPRLVVECCATDVFLTTQYTPHEKEVHDAIVNAINSRRWVSRTTDASCKVTVHDATTLHPHGDSATHSHAASDGKPHKESGEAPVVHSVWQTTLVHIDDLSVPVASMPEGERWYHDEVTKANIRPTAPFDRCIARLSQLPKRLDLLPTPAELRGVEPTPLYRGSIPTLDQLGYGSPEAFIEEEVIATQSSHPPGEDAAIQRVQDWLLDSGMTSMLRYGRQRRTNTKMYSQRLSRVSPYISCGALSPRKFYENLRAFASENLRDRFVQQQYREALLRLSRRDYWHWMGLRFGPLLFYEYGPRPEHTDDIPDWHHNQKIVQKWCAGLTGIPFADAAMRELRLTGYVAHEGRQALAWLLTRGYGQDWRIGAEWMERCSLDFDAFVCYGNFAYFSELIRDDFGEPVHNIHWLAHHHDQTGIYVKKWLPLLSKIPPVYIHRPHVLTPRMQSMHGVILGKNYPYPLKLWDGAQYTLSGEQLTAYFDESSDWQRKAKNGAGGPGYGEALRHGDAVLEAHQLSVTAFADEDMEEEKVVSPQPAPALQKGGKTQTREAI
;
A
#
# COMPACT_ATOMS: atom_id res chain seq x y z
N ALA A 1 -10.11 22.17 19.00
CA ALA A 1 -11.33 22.40 19.81
C ALA A 1 -10.98 22.75 21.25
N VAL A 2 -10.70 21.76 22.13
CA VAL A 2 -10.51 21.99 23.58
C VAL A 2 -9.52 23.12 23.90
N ARG A 3 -8.32 23.10 23.32
CA ARG A 3 -7.30 24.14 23.56
C ARG A 3 -7.71 25.52 23.03
N ALA A 4 -8.36 25.55 21.87
CA ALA A 4 -8.88 26.77 21.29
C ALA A 4 -9.96 27.43 22.17
N GLU A 5 -10.81 26.64 22.82
CA GLU A 5 -11.83 27.14 23.75
C GLU A 5 -11.21 27.66 25.04
N VAL A 6 -10.23 26.92 25.60
CA VAL A 6 -9.49 27.35 26.81
C VAL A 6 -8.75 28.67 26.57
N ALA A 7 -8.26 28.89 25.35
CA ALA A 7 -7.62 30.13 24.93
C ALA A 7 -8.62 31.28 24.64
N GLY A 8 -9.88 31.17 25.06
CA GLY A 8 -10.90 32.22 24.87
C GLY A 8 -11.62 32.18 23.53
N GLY A 9 -11.47 31.10 22.76
CA GLY A 9 -12.13 30.92 21.45
C GLY A 9 -11.23 31.31 20.29
N LEU A 10 -10.18 30.54 20.03
CA LEU A 10 -9.35 30.72 18.83
C LEU A 10 -9.95 29.97 17.62
N PRO A 11 -9.79 30.51 16.40
CA PRO A 11 -10.14 29.78 15.19
C PRO A 11 -9.21 28.57 14.99
N VAL A 12 -9.75 27.53 14.33
CA VAL A 12 -8.96 26.36 13.91
C VAL A 12 -8.77 26.43 12.41
N VAL A 13 -7.55 26.16 11.96
CA VAL A 13 -7.19 26.03 10.54
C VAL A 13 -6.61 24.64 10.34
N ALA A 14 -7.15 23.91 9.37
CA ALA A 14 -6.59 22.63 8.96
C ALA A 14 -5.56 22.84 7.86
N VAL A 15 -4.52 21.99 7.85
CA VAL A 15 -3.43 22.06 6.88
C VAL A 15 -3.14 20.67 6.34
N THR A 16 -3.01 20.57 5.02
CA THR A 16 -2.48 19.39 4.33
C THR A 16 -1.32 19.82 3.44
N VAL A 17 -0.20 19.10 3.52
CA VAL A 17 0.92 19.26 2.59
C VAL A 17 1.06 18.00 1.76
N VAL A 18 0.91 18.14 0.43
CA VAL A 18 1.16 17.07 -0.53
C VAL A 18 2.66 17.02 -0.81
N ASP A 19 3.34 16.03 -0.22
CA ASP A 19 4.78 15.86 -0.35
C ASP A 19 5.16 15.18 -1.66
N TYR A 20 5.77 15.93 -2.58
CA TYR A 20 6.19 15.39 -3.88
C TYR A 20 7.20 14.24 -3.78
N ARG A 21 7.95 14.13 -2.67
CA ARG A 21 8.90 13.02 -2.46
C ARG A 21 8.19 11.67 -2.45
N THR A 22 6.94 11.61 -1.98
CA THR A 22 6.16 10.36 -1.91
C THR A 22 5.63 9.91 -3.26
N PHE A 23 5.78 10.71 -4.32
CA PHE A 23 5.32 10.39 -5.68
C PHE A 23 6.49 10.23 -6.65
N ALA A 24 7.44 11.16 -6.63
CA ALA A 24 8.45 11.30 -7.67
C ALA A 24 9.76 10.54 -7.41
N GLN A 25 10.02 10.12 -6.16
CA GLN A 25 11.27 9.41 -5.86
C GLN A 25 11.16 7.94 -6.26
N PRO A 26 12.12 7.40 -7.04
CA PRO A 26 12.21 5.97 -7.25
C PRO A 26 12.59 5.28 -5.94
N SER A 27 12.06 4.08 -5.76
CA SER A 27 12.39 3.22 -4.63
C SER A 27 13.84 2.72 -4.74
N PRO A 28 14.53 2.52 -3.60
CA PRO A 28 15.97 2.27 -3.61
C PRO A 28 16.39 0.94 -4.23
N VAL A 29 15.55 -0.11 -4.15
CA VAL A 29 15.92 -1.47 -4.60
C VAL A 29 15.36 -1.78 -5.99
N GLY A 30 14.04 -1.65 -6.15
CA GLY A 30 13.30 -1.96 -7.37
C GLY A 30 13.21 -0.80 -8.38
N GLY A 31 13.58 0.44 -7.98
CA GLY A 31 13.55 1.60 -8.86
C GLY A 31 12.14 2.05 -9.27
N PHE A 32 11.12 1.70 -8.49
CA PHE A 32 9.73 2.04 -8.79
C PHE A 32 9.37 3.43 -8.27
N PHE A 33 8.62 4.24 -9.02
CA PHE A 33 7.99 5.40 -8.40
C PHE A 33 7.05 4.93 -7.27
N ARG A 34 7.19 5.55 -6.09
CA ARG A 34 6.55 5.11 -4.84
C ARG A 34 5.03 5.05 -4.85
N GLN A 35 4.37 5.77 -5.76
CA GLN A 35 2.92 5.70 -5.90
C GLN A 35 2.50 5.45 -7.35
N SER A 36 1.49 4.61 -7.51
CA SER A 36 0.75 4.48 -8.76
C SER A 36 -0.24 5.64 -8.91
N PRO A 37 -0.65 5.99 -10.15
CA PRO A 37 -1.67 7.01 -10.39
C PRO A 37 -2.99 6.72 -9.66
N MET A 38 -3.37 5.44 -9.54
CA MET A 38 -4.57 5.02 -8.83
C MET A 38 -4.48 5.31 -7.33
N ARG A 39 -3.34 5.00 -6.69
CA ARG A 39 -3.11 5.29 -5.27
C ARG A 39 -3.04 6.79 -5.01
N ALA A 40 -2.35 7.53 -5.88
CA ALA A 40 -2.30 8.98 -5.84
C ALA A 40 -3.70 9.61 -5.95
N ARG A 41 -4.51 9.14 -6.90
CA ARG A 41 -5.91 9.57 -7.06
C ARG A 41 -6.75 9.31 -5.81
N PHE A 42 -6.70 8.09 -5.26
CA PHE A 42 -7.44 7.76 -4.03
C PHE A 42 -7.06 8.68 -2.86
N PHE A 43 -5.76 9.01 -2.72
CA PHE A 43 -5.28 9.96 -1.73
C PHE A 43 -5.83 11.38 -1.98
N LEU A 44 -5.69 11.92 -3.20
CA LEU A 44 -6.14 13.27 -3.54
C LEU A 44 -7.66 13.43 -3.39
N GLU A 45 -8.43 12.44 -3.82
CA GLU A 45 -9.89 12.45 -3.66
C GLU A 45 -10.29 12.31 -2.19
N THR A 46 -9.54 11.57 -1.36
CA THR A 46 -9.74 11.52 0.09
C THR A 46 -9.50 12.88 0.73
N VAL A 47 -8.45 13.60 0.30
CA VAL A 47 -8.19 14.99 0.73
C VAL A 47 -9.30 15.93 0.27
N ALA A 48 -9.86 15.74 -0.93
CA ALA A 48 -10.99 16.51 -1.42
C ALA A 48 -12.24 16.29 -0.55
N LYS A 49 -12.56 15.04 -0.19
CA LYS A 49 -13.65 14.72 0.74
C LYS A 49 -13.43 15.31 2.13
N LEU A 50 -12.18 15.31 2.61
CA LEU A 50 -11.82 15.99 3.86
C LEU A 50 -12.05 17.51 3.77
N ARG A 51 -11.68 18.15 2.65
CA ARG A 51 -11.92 19.59 2.42
C ARG A 51 -13.41 19.91 2.43
N GLU A 52 -14.22 19.14 1.70
CA GLU A 52 -15.67 19.31 1.64
C GLU A 52 -16.29 19.29 3.05
N LYS A 53 -15.93 18.29 3.86
CA LYS A 53 -16.44 18.14 5.23
C LYS A 53 -15.96 19.26 6.15
N LEU A 54 -14.67 19.59 6.13
CA LEU A 54 -14.10 20.63 6.99
C LEU A 54 -14.69 22.01 6.66
N GLU A 55 -14.72 22.40 5.39
CA GLU A 55 -15.16 23.74 4.98
C GLU A 55 -16.69 23.87 4.98
N GLY A 56 -17.40 22.84 4.52
CA GLY A 56 -18.86 22.85 4.35
C GLY A 56 -19.63 22.60 5.64
N GLU A 57 -19.21 21.63 6.46
CA GLU A 57 -19.94 21.24 7.67
C GLU A 57 -19.35 21.89 8.91
N LEU A 58 -18.03 21.81 9.05
CA LEU A 58 -17.32 22.24 10.26
C LEU A 58 -16.85 23.71 10.20
N HIS A 59 -16.95 24.36 9.04
CA HIS A 59 -16.47 25.72 8.80
C HIS A 59 -14.99 25.94 9.19
N VAL A 60 -14.18 24.90 9.07
CA VAL A 60 -12.74 24.91 9.29
C VAL A 60 -12.05 24.98 7.92
N PRO A 61 -11.28 26.03 7.60
CA PRO A 61 -10.57 26.12 6.33
C PRO A 61 -9.49 25.04 6.22
N LEU A 62 -9.36 24.41 5.04
CA LEU A 62 -8.28 23.46 4.74
C LEU A 62 -7.27 24.07 3.76
N LEU A 63 -6.16 24.55 4.31
CA LEU A 63 -5.04 25.05 3.52
C LEU A 63 -4.26 23.87 2.92
N VAL A 64 -4.10 23.89 1.60
CA VAL A 64 -3.31 22.88 0.89
C VAL A 64 -2.02 23.51 0.37
N ARG A 65 -0.90 22.84 0.59
CA ARG A 65 0.40 23.16 -0.02
C ARG A 65 0.96 21.93 -0.70
N CYS A 66 1.83 22.13 -1.67
CA CYS A 66 2.53 21.04 -2.34
C CYS A 66 4.03 21.29 -2.25
N GLY A 67 4.80 20.32 -1.76
CA GLY A 67 6.21 20.48 -1.45
C GLY A 67 6.58 19.84 -0.12
N ARG A 68 7.68 20.28 0.49
CA ARG A 68 8.22 19.68 1.71
C ARG A 68 7.43 20.14 2.96
N PRO A 69 6.82 19.24 3.74
CA PRO A 69 6.09 19.59 4.96
C PRO A 69 6.92 20.40 5.96
N GLU A 70 8.20 20.05 6.14
CA GLU A 70 9.15 20.74 7.03
C GLU A 70 9.51 22.17 6.58
N GLU A 71 9.14 22.56 5.36
CA GLU A 71 9.32 23.93 4.86
C GLU A 71 7.99 24.69 4.92
N HIS A 72 6.89 24.05 4.55
CA HIS A 72 5.57 24.69 4.46
C HIS A 72 4.85 24.81 5.80
N ILE A 73 4.91 23.80 6.69
CA ILE A 73 4.18 23.84 7.96
C ILE A 73 4.74 24.95 8.87
N PRO A 74 6.06 25.07 9.11
CA PRO A 74 6.58 26.16 9.95
C PRO A 74 6.28 27.55 9.37
N ARG A 75 6.26 27.68 8.05
CA ARG A 75 5.84 28.92 7.37
C ARG A 75 4.36 29.24 7.65
N LEU A 76 3.47 28.27 7.49
CA LEU A 76 2.03 28.44 7.74
C LEU A 76 1.72 28.76 9.21
N VAL A 77 2.50 28.22 10.15
CA VAL A 77 2.40 28.55 11.58
C VAL A 77 2.63 30.05 11.81
N VAL A 78 3.60 30.64 11.12
CA VAL A 78 3.85 32.09 11.16
C VAL A 78 2.76 32.87 10.43
N GLU A 79 2.41 32.49 9.20
CA GLU A 79 1.37 33.17 8.40
C GLU A 79 -0.02 33.16 9.06
N CYS A 80 -0.32 32.12 9.83
CA CYS A 80 -1.59 31.99 10.56
C CYS A 80 -1.55 32.59 11.97
N CYS A 81 -0.39 33.08 12.43
CA CYS A 81 -0.15 33.50 13.81
C CYS A 81 -0.59 32.42 14.82
N ALA A 82 -0.24 31.15 14.56
CA ALA A 82 -0.73 30.03 15.35
C ALA A 82 -0.08 30.00 16.75
N THR A 83 -0.89 29.75 17.78
CA THR A 83 -0.42 29.58 19.16
C THR A 83 -0.12 28.11 19.50
N ASP A 84 -0.89 27.19 18.91
CA ASP A 84 -0.79 25.75 19.11
C ASP A 84 -0.82 25.04 17.76
N VAL A 85 0.04 24.04 17.59
CA VAL A 85 0.13 23.22 16.37
C VAL A 85 -0.09 21.76 16.76
N PHE A 86 -1.05 21.09 16.14
CA PHE A 86 -1.35 19.68 16.39
C PHE A 86 -0.92 18.83 15.20
N LEU A 87 -0.10 17.81 15.46
CA LEU A 87 0.38 16.85 14.47
C LEU A 87 0.05 15.44 14.93
N THR A 88 -0.38 14.58 14.00
CA THR A 88 -0.38 13.13 14.28
C THR A 88 1.05 12.66 14.40
N THR A 89 1.40 11.98 15.50
CA THR A 89 2.73 11.40 15.68
C THR A 89 3.04 10.44 14.54
N GLN A 90 4.09 10.75 13.79
CA GLN A 90 4.66 9.87 12.78
C GLN A 90 5.89 9.17 13.36
N TYR A 91 6.09 7.92 13.01
CA TYR A 91 7.07 7.07 13.68
C TYR A 91 7.78 6.05 12.79
N THR A 92 7.31 5.85 11.57
CA THR A 92 8.09 5.19 10.52
C THR A 92 9.33 6.03 10.21
N PRO A 93 10.50 5.44 9.89
CA PRO A 93 11.77 6.17 9.91
C PRO A 93 11.76 7.48 9.10
N HIS A 94 11.27 7.44 7.87
CA HIS A 94 11.22 8.62 7.00
C HIS A 94 10.22 9.67 7.50
N GLU A 95 8.99 9.27 7.83
CA GLU A 95 7.96 10.19 8.30
C GLU A 95 8.32 10.77 9.68
N LYS A 96 9.07 10.03 10.51
CA LYS A 96 9.63 10.51 11.77
C LYS A 96 10.67 11.59 11.54
N GLU A 97 11.59 11.43 10.60
CA GLU A 97 12.58 12.47 10.24
C GLU A 97 11.88 13.76 9.81
N VAL A 98 10.84 13.66 8.97
CA VAL A 98 10.03 14.82 8.53
C VAL A 98 9.29 15.44 9.71
N HIS A 99 8.66 14.63 10.57
CA HIS A 99 7.98 15.08 11.78
C HIS A 99 8.91 15.83 12.73
N ASP A 100 10.07 15.26 13.05
CA ASP A 100 11.06 15.86 13.93
C ASP A 100 11.62 17.16 13.31
N ALA A 101 11.82 17.20 11.98
CA ALA A 101 12.23 18.41 11.27
C ALA A 101 11.19 19.54 11.35
N ILE A 102 9.89 19.23 11.20
CA ILE A 102 8.80 20.20 11.40
C ILE A 102 8.82 20.75 12.83
N VAL A 103 8.86 19.87 13.82
CA VAL A 103 8.86 20.25 15.25
C VAL A 103 10.07 21.13 15.57
N ASN A 104 11.25 20.74 15.11
CA ASN A 104 12.49 21.51 15.31
C ASN A 104 12.44 22.88 14.65
N ALA A 105 11.90 22.98 13.43
CA ALA A 105 11.76 24.23 12.72
C ALA A 105 10.79 25.19 13.42
N ILE A 106 9.63 24.70 13.89
CA ILE A 106 8.66 25.48 14.65
C ILE A 106 9.27 25.97 15.98
N ASN A 107 9.91 25.07 16.74
CA ASN A 107 10.56 25.42 18.02
C ASN A 107 11.68 26.44 17.84
N SER A 108 12.42 26.34 16.73
CA SER A 108 13.49 27.28 16.38
C SER A 108 12.97 28.58 15.77
N ARG A 109 11.65 28.72 15.55
CA ARG A 109 11.00 29.85 14.87
C ARG A 109 11.61 30.16 13.50
N ARG A 110 12.03 29.11 12.79
CA ARG A 110 12.67 29.23 11.48
C ARG A 110 11.87 28.47 10.46
N TRP A 111 11.83 29.02 9.26
CA TRP A 111 11.26 28.35 8.12
C TRP A 111 12.11 28.61 6.88
N VAL A 112 11.94 27.76 5.88
CA VAL A 112 12.75 27.79 4.67
C VAL A 112 11.84 28.08 3.48
N SER A 113 12.27 28.99 2.61
CA SER A 113 11.71 29.14 1.26
C SER A 113 12.72 28.69 0.21
N ARG A 114 12.20 28.20 -0.91
CA ARG A 114 12.99 27.91 -2.11
C ARG A 114 12.44 28.74 -3.26
N THR A 115 13.34 29.28 -4.06
CA THR A 115 12.96 29.90 -5.33
C THR A 115 12.49 28.82 -6.31
N THR A 116 11.55 29.18 -7.18
CA THR A 116 10.94 28.28 -8.16
C THR A 116 11.75 28.17 -9.46
N ASP A 117 12.86 28.89 -9.57
CA ASP A 117 13.77 28.83 -10.71
C ASP A 117 14.67 27.58 -10.62
N ALA A 118 15.34 27.25 -11.73
CA ALA A 118 16.22 26.08 -11.81
C ALA A 118 17.37 26.11 -10.77
N SER A 119 17.69 27.28 -10.20
CA SER A 119 18.70 27.41 -9.15
C SER A 119 18.26 26.89 -7.78
N CYS A 120 16.94 26.79 -7.53
CA CYS A 120 16.34 26.30 -6.27
C CYS A 120 17.00 26.92 -5.02
N LYS A 121 17.30 28.22 -5.08
CA LYS A 121 18.01 28.93 -4.03
C LYS A 121 17.23 28.87 -2.73
N VAL A 122 17.91 28.41 -1.69
CA VAL A 122 17.35 28.24 -0.35
C VAL A 122 17.52 29.54 0.44
N THR A 123 16.42 30.06 0.98
CA THR A 123 16.43 31.21 1.89
C THR A 123 15.88 30.77 3.24
N VAL A 124 16.63 31.02 4.30
CA VAL A 124 16.21 30.76 5.68
C VAL A 124 15.61 32.04 6.25
N HIS A 125 14.42 31.92 6.83
CA HIS A 125 13.71 33.01 7.47
C HIS A 125 13.65 32.78 8.97
N ASP A 126 13.78 33.86 9.73
CA ASP A 126 13.64 33.85 11.19
C ASP A 126 12.38 34.67 11.54
N ALA A 127 11.40 34.02 12.16
CA ALA A 127 10.13 34.62 12.52
C ALA A 127 10.27 35.65 13.67
N THR A 128 11.44 35.76 14.30
CA THR A 128 11.73 36.81 15.30
C THR A 128 12.20 38.13 14.68
N THR A 129 12.57 38.11 13.39
CA THR A 129 12.90 39.31 12.62
C THR A 129 11.67 39.82 11.87
N LEU A 130 11.27 41.07 12.14
CA LEU A 130 10.23 41.78 11.38
C LEU A 130 10.54 41.70 9.87
N HIS A 131 9.64 41.09 9.11
CA HIS A 131 9.83 40.86 7.67
C HIS A 131 9.30 42.06 6.87
N PRO A 132 10.05 42.63 5.90
CA PRO A 132 9.66 43.85 5.17
C PRO A 132 8.38 43.75 4.33
N HIS A 133 7.83 42.54 4.15
CA HIS A 133 6.66 42.29 3.31
C HIS A 133 5.48 41.65 4.07
N GLY A 134 5.46 41.77 5.40
CA GLY A 134 4.42 41.22 6.27
C GLY A 134 3.14 42.05 6.41
N ASP A 135 3.13 43.33 6.05
CA ASP A 135 1.94 44.17 6.14
C ASP A 135 1.70 44.91 4.82
N SER A 136 0.82 44.36 3.97
CA SER A 136 0.25 45.14 2.87
C SER A 136 -0.77 46.13 3.44
N ALA A 137 -0.28 47.32 3.78
CA ALA A 137 -0.89 48.62 3.53
C ALA A 137 -2.42 48.71 3.38
N THR A 138 -3.18 48.63 4.49
CA THR A 138 -4.44 49.38 4.65
C THR A 138 -4.70 49.76 6.11
N HIS A 139 -3.75 50.42 6.78
CA HIS A 139 -4.08 51.29 7.92
C HIS A 139 -3.11 52.46 7.96
N SER A 140 -3.48 53.54 7.29
CA SER A 140 -2.86 54.85 7.48
C SER A 140 -3.27 55.39 8.86
N HIS A 141 -2.44 55.16 9.87
CA HIS A 141 -2.41 56.02 11.05
C HIS A 141 -1.03 56.65 11.22
N ALA A 142 -1.08 57.90 11.65
CA ALA A 142 -0.05 58.91 11.53
C ALA A 142 1.32 58.48 12.07
N ALA A 143 2.35 59.04 11.42
CA ALA A 143 3.72 59.01 11.87
C ALA A 143 3.84 59.47 13.34
N SER A 144 4.42 58.63 14.18
CA SER A 144 5.11 59.06 15.39
C SER A 144 6.31 58.15 15.61
N ASP A 145 7.47 58.79 15.78
CA ASP A 145 8.75 58.18 16.13
C ASP A 145 8.59 57.19 17.29
N GLY A 146 8.93 55.92 17.04
CA GLY A 146 8.88 54.86 18.05
C GLY A 146 9.78 53.70 17.64
N LYS A 147 10.71 53.34 18.52
CA LYS A 147 11.66 52.21 18.41
C LYS A 147 10.99 50.92 17.91
N PRO A 148 11.75 49.99 17.27
CA PRO A 148 11.19 48.72 16.81
C PRO A 148 10.59 47.95 17.98
N HIS A 149 9.26 47.82 17.99
CA HIS A 149 8.56 46.94 18.90
C HIS A 149 8.87 45.50 18.50
N LYS A 150 9.74 44.84 19.28
CA LYS A 150 9.82 43.38 19.34
C LYS A 150 8.48 42.89 19.88
N GLU A 151 7.60 42.35 19.04
CA GLU A 151 6.49 41.56 19.56
C GLU A 151 7.09 40.31 20.23
N SER A 152 7.05 40.35 21.56
CA SER A 152 7.40 39.27 22.46
C SER A 152 6.32 38.18 22.45
N GLY A 153 5.96 37.67 21.26
CA GLY A 153 5.07 36.52 21.15
C GLY A 153 5.77 35.27 21.68
N GLU A 154 5.14 34.54 22.61
CA GLU A 154 5.61 33.22 23.04
C GLU A 154 5.71 32.25 21.84
N ALA A 155 6.54 31.21 21.97
CA ALA A 155 6.73 30.30 20.85
C ALA A 155 5.47 29.45 20.68
N PRO A 156 5.03 29.14 19.45
CA PRO A 156 3.92 28.22 19.24
C PRO A 156 4.20 26.88 19.91
N VAL A 157 3.20 26.35 20.62
CA VAL A 157 3.31 25.05 21.30
C VAL A 157 2.97 23.94 20.31
N VAL A 158 3.90 23.03 20.06
CA VAL A 158 3.68 21.88 19.18
C VAL A 158 3.24 20.66 20.00
N HIS A 159 2.16 20.02 19.57
CA HIS A 159 1.57 18.84 20.18
C HIS A 159 1.59 17.67 19.20
N SER A 160 2.35 16.63 19.52
CA SER A 160 2.35 15.37 18.76
C SER A 160 1.39 14.38 19.41
N VAL A 161 0.35 13.99 18.69
CA VAL A 161 -0.77 13.18 19.19
C VAL A 161 -0.72 11.78 18.59
N TRP A 162 -0.69 10.76 19.45
CA TRP A 162 -0.75 9.37 19.04
C TRP A 162 -2.20 8.92 18.78
N GLN A 163 -2.50 8.51 17.55
CA GLN A 163 -3.86 8.07 17.20
C GLN A 163 -3.97 6.93 16.20
N THR A 164 -2.84 6.45 15.68
CA THR A 164 -2.76 5.54 14.53
C THR A 164 -3.09 4.07 14.87
N THR A 165 -2.98 3.66 16.13
CA THR A 165 -3.16 2.27 16.59
C THR A 165 -4.47 2.08 17.35
N LEU A 166 -4.91 0.83 17.47
CA LEU A 166 -6.07 0.44 18.27
C LEU A 166 -5.81 0.66 19.76
N VAL A 167 -4.71 0.08 20.27
CA VAL A 167 -4.25 0.31 21.64
C VAL A 167 -3.32 1.51 21.65
N HIS A 168 -3.56 2.47 22.54
CA HIS A 168 -2.71 3.65 22.63
C HIS A 168 -1.35 3.28 23.23
N ILE A 169 -0.27 3.95 22.80
CA ILE A 169 1.10 3.64 23.24
C ILE A 169 1.26 3.69 24.77
N ASP A 170 0.67 4.69 25.44
CA ASP A 170 0.70 4.79 26.92
C ASP A 170 -0.13 3.71 27.65
N ASP A 171 -1.01 3.01 26.94
CA ASP A 171 -1.89 1.98 27.53
C ASP A 171 -1.31 0.56 27.33
N LEU A 172 -0.11 0.45 26.78
CA LEU A 172 0.59 -0.82 26.58
C LEU A 172 1.06 -1.39 27.93
N SER A 173 0.80 -2.67 28.16
CA SER A 173 1.25 -3.41 29.35
C SER A 173 2.76 -3.68 29.34
N VAL A 174 3.35 -3.77 28.15
CA VAL A 174 4.77 -4.02 27.91
C VAL A 174 5.35 -2.87 27.10
N PRO A 175 6.46 -2.23 27.53
CA PRO A 175 7.14 -1.23 26.73
C PRO A 175 7.57 -1.78 25.38
N VAL A 176 7.43 -0.98 24.30
CA VAL A 176 7.72 -1.41 22.91
C VAL A 176 9.12 -2.02 22.76
N ALA A 177 10.14 -1.46 23.43
CA ALA A 177 11.51 -1.98 23.38
C ALA A 177 11.64 -3.41 23.93
N SER A 178 10.79 -3.80 24.87
CA SER A 178 10.80 -5.09 25.55
C SER A 178 9.71 -6.05 25.04
N MET A 179 8.97 -5.68 24.00
CA MET A 179 7.93 -6.54 23.45
C MET A 179 8.54 -7.81 22.83
N PRO A 180 8.02 -9.00 23.17
CA PRO A 180 8.44 -10.22 22.50
C PRO A 180 8.05 -10.22 21.01
N GLU A 181 8.81 -10.96 20.21
CA GLU A 181 8.36 -11.33 18.86
C GLU A 181 7.29 -12.42 18.95
N GLY A 182 6.32 -12.34 18.04
CA GLY A 182 5.16 -13.20 17.99
C GLY A 182 3.84 -12.42 18.01
N GLU A 183 2.91 -12.70 17.10
CA GLU A 183 1.61 -12.03 17.06
C GLU A 183 0.66 -12.55 18.16
N ARG A 184 0.83 -13.79 18.65
CA ARG A 184 -0.14 -14.45 19.55
C ARG A 184 -0.20 -13.81 20.92
N TRP A 185 0.95 -13.58 21.55
CA TRP A 185 0.97 -12.95 22.86
C TRP A 185 0.32 -11.55 22.81
N TYR A 186 0.58 -10.78 21.74
CA TYR A 186 0.02 -9.43 21.61
C TYR A 186 -1.49 -9.48 21.38
N HIS A 187 -1.99 -10.46 20.62
CA HIS A 187 -3.42 -10.68 20.50
C HIS A 187 -4.08 -10.93 21.87
N ASP A 188 -3.49 -11.80 22.69
CA ASP A 188 -4.00 -12.09 24.03
C ASP A 188 -4.03 -10.84 24.92
N GLU A 189 -3.02 -9.96 24.81
CA GLU A 189 -3.00 -8.67 25.50
C GLU A 189 -4.11 -7.73 24.99
N VAL A 190 -4.28 -7.61 23.66
CA VAL A 190 -5.34 -6.77 23.06
C VAL A 190 -6.74 -7.20 23.51
N THR A 191 -6.99 -8.50 23.69
CA THR A 191 -8.31 -8.98 24.17
C THR A 191 -8.67 -8.50 25.57
N LYS A 192 -7.68 -8.11 26.38
CA LYS A 192 -7.84 -7.60 27.75
C LYS A 192 -7.53 -6.10 27.86
N ALA A 193 -6.99 -5.49 26.82
CA ALA A 193 -6.58 -4.10 26.81
C ALA A 193 -7.75 -3.13 26.94
N ASN A 194 -7.50 -2.00 27.59
CA ASN A 194 -8.45 -0.89 27.63
C ASN A 194 -8.33 -0.05 26.36
N ILE A 195 -9.26 -0.23 25.41
CA ILE A 195 -9.29 0.54 24.17
C ILE A 195 -9.97 1.89 24.43
N ARG A 196 -9.23 2.99 24.25
CA ARG A 196 -9.75 4.36 24.45
C ARG A 196 -10.98 4.63 23.57
N PRO A 197 -12.10 5.13 24.12
CA PRO A 197 -13.31 5.35 23.35
C PRO A 197 -13.19 6.51 22.37
N THR A 198 -13.94 6.48 21.26
CA THR A 198 -13.96 7.57 20.26
C THR A 198 -14.93 8.70 20.60
N ALA A 199 -15.96 8.43 21.42
CA ALA A 199 -17.00 9.41 21.76
C ALA A 199 -16.49 10.77 22.30
N PRO A 200 -15.42 10.85 23.12
CA PRO A 200 -14.85 12.15 23.51
C PRO A 200 -14.30 12.96 22.32
N PHE A 201 -13.71 12.30 21.33
CA PHE A 201 -13.20 12.94 20.11
C PHE A 201 -14.35 13.42 19.23
N ASP A 202 -15.36 12.57 19.01
CA ASP A 202 -16.57 12.93 18.25
C ASP A 202 -17.26 14.18 18.83
N ARG A 203 -17.39 14.24 20.15
CA ARG A 203 -17.92 15.43 20.85
C ARG A 203 -17.06 16.68 20.63
N CYS A 204 -15.74 16.54 20.60
CA CYS A 204 -14.84 17.67 20.37
C CYS A 204 -14.86 18.12 18.90
N ILE A 205 -14.99 17.19 17.95
CA ILE A 205 -15.11 17.49 16.51
C ILE A 205 -16.40 18.26 16.24
N ALA A 206 -17.53 17.82 16.80
CA ALA A 206 -18.83 18.48 16.64
C ALA A 206 -18.84 19.95 17.12
N ARG A 207 -17.94 20.31 18.04
CA ARG A 207 -17.79 21.67 18.58
C ARG A 207 -16.99 22.60 17.67
N LEU A 208 -16.26 22.09 16.68
CA LEU A 208 -15.43 22.92 15.79
C LEU A 208 -16.25 23.97 15.04
N SER A 209 -17.47 23.65 14.63
CA SER A 209 -18.38 24.56 13.93
C SER A 209 -18.85 25.76 14.76
N GLN A 210 -18.71 25.66 16.10
CA GLN A 210 -19.10 26.69 17.05
C GLN A 210 -17.94 27.64 17.39
N LEU A 211 -16.71 27.32 17.00
CA LEU A 211 -15.55 28.18 17.23
C LEU A 211 -15.57 29.38 16.28
N PRO A 212 -14.86 30.46 16.63
CA PRO A 212 -14.66 31.57 15.71
C PRO A 212 -14.04 31.11 14.38
N LYS A 213 -14.50 31.72 13.29
CA LYS A 213 -14.16 31.31 11.92
C LYS A 213 -13.17 32.29 11.30
N ARG A 214 -12.22 31.78 10.53
CA ARG A 214 -11.37 32.58 9.62
C ARG A 214 -12.07 32.71 8.27
N LEU A 215 -13.03 33.64 8.19
CA LEU A 215 -13.85 33.87 6.99
C LEU A 215 -13.00 34.22 5.75
N ASP A 216 -11.87 34.89 5.96
CA ASP A 216 -10.87 35.21 4.94
C ASP A 216 -10.22 33.98 4.29
N LEU A 217 -10.17 32.87 5.03
CA LEU A 217 -9.58 31.60 4.59
C LEU A 217 -10.63 30.59 4.11
N LEU A 218 -11.92 30.88 4.20
CA LEU A 218 -13.00 30.01 3.72
C LEU A 218 -13.35 30.32 2.25
N PRO A 219 -13.96 29.37 1.51
CA PRO A 219 -14.30 29.60 0.11
C PRO A 219 -15.35 30.69 -0.02
N THR A 220 -15.16 31.59 -0.98
CA THR A 220 -16.19 32.57 -1.35
C THR A 220 -17.37 31.89 -2.09
N PRO A 221 -18.55 32.53 -2.17
CA PRO A 221 -19.65 32.02 -2.99
C PRO A 221 -19.30 31.89 -4.48
N ALA A 222 -18.35 32.68 -4.99
CA ALA A 222 -17.87 32.58 -6.37
C ALA A 222 -16.99 31.33 -6.57
N GLU A 223 -16.11 31.02 -5.62
CA GLU A 223 -15.34 29.76 -5.57
C GLU A 223 -16.27 28.54 -5.52
N LEU A 224 -17.28 28.55 -4.63
CA LEU A 224 -18.21 27.42 -4.48
C LEU A 224 -19.05 27.14 -5.74
N ARG A 225 -19.30 28.16 -6.56
CA ARG A 225 -19.98 28.02 -7.86
C ARG A 225 -19.03 27.65 -9.01
N GLY A 226 -17.72 27.54 -8.74
CA GLY A 226 -16.71 27.27 -9.75
C GLY A 226 -16.48 28.44 -10.72
N VAL A 227 -16.88 29.66 -10.34
CA VAL A 227 -16.68 30.87 -11.17
C VAL A 227 -15.25 31.39 -11.02
N GLU A 228 -14.71 31.32 -9.80
CA GLU A 228 -13.34 31.73 -9.48
C GLU A 228 -12.51 30.52 -9.01
N PRO A 229 -11.22 30.44 -9.39
CA PRO A 229 -10.35 29.38 -8.90
C PRO A 229 -10.01 29.58 -7.42
N THR A 230 -9.62 28.50 -6.74
CA THR A 230 -9.14 28.59 -5.36
C THR A 230 -7.92 29.52 -5.28
N PRO A 231 -7.94 30.56 -4.41
CA PRO A 231 -6.81 31.47 -4.25
C PRO A 231 -5.52 30.76 -3.82
N LEU A 232 -4.37 31.30 -4.24
CA LEU A 232 -3.05 30.71 -3.97
C LEU A 232 -2.78 30.47 -2.47
N TYR A 233 -3.25 31.38 -1.61
CA TYR A 233 -3.07 31.27 -0.16
C TYR A 233 -3.93 30.16 0.47
N ARG A 234 -5.09 29.81 -0.10
CA ARG A 234 -5.86 28.60 0.27
C ARG A 234 -5.22 27.35 -0.32
N GLY A 235 -4.74 27.46 -1.55
CA GLY A 235 -4.09 26.40 -2.32
C GLY A 235 -5.09 25.39 -2.88
N SER A 236 -4.86 24.95 -4.10
CA SER A 236 -5.64 23.90 -4.76
C SER A 236 -5.08 22.51 -4.44
N ILE A 237 -5.94 21.49 -4.51
CA ILE A 237 -5.51 20.09 -4.52
C ILE A 237 -4.86 19.85 -5.90
N PRO A 238 -3.63 19.29 -5.96
CA PRO A 238 -2.94 19.12 -7.23
C PRO A 238 -3.62 18.06 -8.10
N THR A 239 -3.51 18.22 -9.41
CA THR A 239 -3.94 17.19 -10.37
C THR A 239 -2.89 16.09 -10.52
N LEU A 240 -3.28 14.95 -11.09
CA LEU A 240 -2.32 13.88 -11.41
C LEU A 240 -1.23 14.35 -12.38
N ASP A 241 -1.58 15.21 -13.35
CA ASP A 241 -0.63 15.83 -14.27
C ASP A 241 0.42 16.67 -13.53
N GLN A 242 -0.02 17.48 -12.55
CA GLN A 242 0.88 18.25 -11.69
C GLN A 242 1.76 17.39 -10.78
N LEU A 243 1.37 16.14 -10.52
CA LEU A 243 2.19 15.14 -9.83
C LEU A 243 3.15 14.38 -10.75
N GLY A 244 3.17 14.69 -12.05
CA GLY A 244 4.03 14.05 -13.04
C GLY A 244 3.40 12.87 -13.77
N TYR A 245 2.09 12.63 -13.62
CA TYR A 245 1.35 11.61 -14.37
C TYR A 245 0.70 12.24 -15.61
N GLY A 246 1.51 12.69 -16.58
CA GLY A 246 1.08 13.48 -17.73
C GLY A 246 0.19 12.77 -18.77
N SER A 247 -0.17 11.50 -18.54
CA SER A 247 -1.09 10.73 -19.38
C SER A 247 -1.85 9.71 -18.53
N PRO A 248 -2.90 10.11 -17.79
CA PRO A 248 -3.73 9.19 -17.01
C PRO A 248 -4.23 8.00 -17.83
N GLU A 249 -4.47 8.20 -19.13
CA GLU A 249 -4.92 7.21 -20.10
C GLU A 249 -3.90 6.09 -20.33
N ALA A 250 -2.60 6.39 -20.23
CA ALA A 250 -1.54 5.38 -20.34
C ALA A 250 -1.54 4.37 -19.19
N PHE A 251 -2.28 4.66 -18.12
CA PHE A 251 -2.42 3.81 -16.94
C PHE A 251 -3.81 3.17 -16.84
N ILE A 252 -4.72 3.44 -17.79
CA ILE A 252 -6.01 2.76 -17.89
C ILE A 252 -5.76 1.42 -18.57
N GLU A 253 -5.68 0.36 -17.78
CA GLU A 253 -5.84 -0.99 -18.33
C GLU A 253 -7.34 -1.23 -18.64
N GLU A 254 -7.65 -1.79 -19.82
CA GLU A 254 -9.02 -2.07 -20.24
C GLU A 254 -9.82 -2.73 -19.11
N GLU A 255 -10.95 -2.11 -18.77
CA GLU A 255 -11.83 -2.56 -17.69
C GLU A 255 -12.20 -4.02 -17.87
N VAL A 256 -11.60 -4.89 -17.07
CA VAL A 256 -12.28 -6.14 -16.72
C VAL A 256 -13.50 -5.72 -15.93
N ILE A 257 -14.69 -6.21 -16.32
CA ILE A 257 -16.02 -5.98 -15.75
C ILE A 257 -16.08 -6.47 -14.27
N ALA A 258 -15.24 -5.91 -13.42
CA ALA A 258 -15.07 -6.23 -12.02
C ALA A 258 -15.52 -5.01 -11.22
N THR A 259 -16.79 -4.64 -11.39
CA THR A 259 -17.51 -3.51 -10.76
C THR A 259 -17.60 -3.56 -9.23
N GLN A 260 -16.85 -4.43 -8.53
CA GLN A 260 -17.10 -4.78 -7.14
C GLN A 260 -15.95 -4.46 -6.17
N SER A 261 -14.86 -3.88 -6.63
CA SER A 261 -13.71 -3.47 -5.79
C SER A 261 -13.39 -1.99 -5.95
N SER A 262 -14.40 -1.16 -6.22
CA SER A 262 -14.24 0.27 -6.02
C SER A 262 -14.06 0.52 -4.52
N HIS A 263 -13.04 1.30 -4.17
CA HIS A 263 -12.88 1.88 -2.84
C HIS A 263 -13.19 3.36 -2.99
N PRO A 264 -14.47 3.78 -2.92
CA PRO A 264 -14.81 5.21 -2.98
C PRO A 264 -14.06 5.93 -1.86
N PRO A 265 -13.43 7.09 -2.11
CA PRO A 265 -12.55 7.76 -1.16
C PRO A 265 -13.32 8.50 -0.05
N GLY A 266 -12.63 8.81 1.05
CA GLY A 266 -13.16 9.61 2.15
C GLY A 266 -13.72 8.84 3.34
N GLU A 267 -13.95 9.55 4.45
CA GLU A 267 -14.46 9.01 5.71
C GLU A 267 -15.87 8.44 5.58
N ASP A 268 -16.78 9.16 4.93
CA ASP A 268 -18.19 8.73 4.84
C ASP A 268 -18.33 7.43 4.03
N ALA A 269 -17.55 7.29 2.94
CA ALA A 269 -17.45 6.05 2.19
C ALA A 269 -16.90 4.90 3.04
N ALA A 270 -15.92 5.17 3.91
CA ALA A 270 -15.39 4.18 4.83
C ALA A 270 -16.43 3.72 5.86
N ILE A 271 -17.19 4.66 6.43
CA ILE A 271 -18.26 4.36 7.40
C ILE A 271 -19.40 3.59 6.73
N GLN A 272 -19.83 4.01 5.54
CA GLN A 272 -20.84 3.29 4.76
C GLN A 272 -20.36 1.88 4.45
N ARG A 273 -19.09 1.70 4.04
CA ARG A 273 -18.52 0.37 3.79
C ARG A 273 -18.58 -0.53 5.02
N VAL A 274 -18.26 0.00 6.21
CA VAL A 274 -18.36 -0.74 7.48
C VAL A 274 -19.81 -1.13 7.76
N GLN A 275 -20.76 -0.20 7.60
CA GLN A 275 -22.19 -0.45 7.82
C GLN A 275 -22.74 -1.50 6.87
N ASP A 276 -22.50 -1.36 5.56
CA ASP A 276 -22.89 -2.33 4.54
C ASP A 276 -22.33 -3.71 4.88
N TRP A 277 -21.05 -3.78 5.22
CA TRP A 277 -20.39 -5.03 5.57
C TRP A 277 -20.99 -5.70 6.82
N LEU A 278 -21.44 -4.93 7.81
CA LEU A 278 -22.12 -5.46 9.00
C LEU A 278 -23.58 -5.87 8.71
N LEU A 279 -24.31 -5.11 7.90
CA LEU A 279 -25.74 -5.29 7.63
C LEU A 279 -26.05 -6.46 6.68
N ASP A 280 -25.21 -6.71 5.67
CA ASP A 280 -25.52 -7.62 4.56
C ASP A 280 -25.37 -9.13 4.92
N SER A 281 -25.71 -9.49 6.16
CA SER A 281 -25.42 -10.81 6.78
C SER A 281 -23.96 -11.22 6.61
N GLY A 282 -23.08 -10.20 6.64
CA GLY A 282 -21.70 -10.31 6.26
C GLY A 282 -20.92 -11.30 7.11
N MET A 283 -19.68 -11.48 6.70
CA MET A 283 -18.64 -12.14 7.48
C MET A 283 -18.54 -13.66 7.24
N THR A 284 -18.03 -14.11 6.08
CA THR A 284 -17.56 -15.51 6.05
C THR A 284 -16.40 -15.65 7.03
N SER A 285 -16.48 -16.62 7.94
CA SER A 285 -15.33 -16.99 8.76
C SER A 285 -14.21 -17.42 7.83
N MET A 286 -13.02 -16.81 7.94
CA MET A 286 -11.85 -17.35 7.24
C MET A 286 -11.48 -18.74 7.79
N LEU A 287 -11.92 -19.04 9.01
CA LEU A 287 -11.73 -20.27 9.76
C LEU A 287 -13.04 -21.09 9.88
N ARG A 288 -13.66 -21.53 8.77
CA ARG A 288 -14.78 -22.47 8.90
C ARG A 288 -14.31 -23.79 9.54
N TYR A 289 -14.76 -24.05 10.75
CA TYR A 289 -15.05 -25.38 11.27
C TYR A 289 -16.55 -25.68 11.07
N GLY A 290 -16.88 -26.84 10.50
CA GLY A 290 -18.26 -27.32 10.36
C GLY A 290 -18.59 -27.85 8.96
N ARG A 291 -18.78 -29.17 8.88
CA ARG A 291 -18.84 -30.09 7.73
C ARG A 291 -19.71 -29.77 6.50
N GLN A 292 -20.42 -28.64 6.38
CA GLN A 292 -21.51 -28.59 5.38
C GLN A 292 -21.48 -27.54 4.28
N ARG A 293 -20.71 -26.44 4.35
CA ARG A 293 -20.59 -25.52 3.18
C ARG A 293 -19.25 -24.78 3.18
N ARG A 294 -18.16 -25.43 2.74
CA ARG A 294 -16.93 -24.74 2.35
C ARG A 294 -17.19 -24.02 1.02
N THR A 295 -17.70 -22.79 1.07
CA THR A 295 -17.77 -21.97 -0.14
C THR A 295 -16.40 -21.37 -0.41
N ASN A 296 -15.77 -21.84 -1.50
CA ASN A 296 -14.49 -21.41 -2.09
C ASN A 296 -14.53 -19.93 -2.53
N THR A 297 -14.67 -19.01 -1.58
CA THR A 297 -14.88 -17.58 -1.85
C THR A 297 -14.02 -16.75 -0.89
N LYS A 298 -12.75 -17.11 -0.68
CA LYS A 298 -11.87 -16.39 0.25
C LYS A 298 -11.25 -15.14 -0.39
N MET A 299 -10.79 -15.27 -1.64
CA MET A 299 -10.14 -14.16 -2.38
C MET A 299 -11.14 -13.15 -2.97
N TYR A 300 -12.32 -13.63 -3.39
CA TYR A 300 -13.25 -12.85 -4.22
C TYR A 300 -14.58 -12.46 -3.54
N SER A 301 -14.73 -12.69 -2.23
CA SER A 301 -16.02 -12.50 -1.58
C SER A 301 -16.32 -11.03 -1.27
N GLN A 302 -17.53 -10.58 -1.62
CA GLN A 302 -18.12 -9.31 -1.16
C GLN A 302 -18.17 -9.19 0.37
N ARG A 303 -18.04 -10.33 1.08
CA ARG A 303 -18.07 -10.44 2.55
C ARG A 303 -16.74 -10.13 3.24
N LEU A 304 -15.68 -9.80 2.50
CA LEU A 304 -14.47 -9.21 3.09
C LEU A 304 -14.77 -7.77 3.52
N SER A 305 -14.28 -7.33 4.67
CA SER A 305 -14.53 -5.95 5.13
C SER A 305 -14.00 -4.92 4.12
N ARG A 306 -12.82 -5.15 3.54
CA ARG A 306 -12.16 -4.25 2.57
C ARG A 306 -12.03 -2.82 3.11
N VAL A 307 -11.77 -2.71 4.41
CA VAL A 307 -11.63 -1.43 5.10
C VAL A 307 -10.18 -0.96 5.24
N SER A 308 -9.20 -1.81 4.88
CA SER A 308 -7.78 -1.49 5.05
C SER A 308 -7.34 -0.23 4.29
N PRO A 309 -7.85 0.10 3.08
CA PRO A 309 -7.49 1.35 2.42
C PRO A 309 -7.83 2.58 3.27
N TYR A 310 -9.02 2.58 3.87
CA TYR A 310 -9.48 3.66 4.73
C TYR A 310 -8.71 3.76 6.05
N ILE A 311 -8.34 2.63 6.64
CA ILE A 311 -7.54 2.62 7.87
C ILE A 311 -6.13 3.15 7.59
N SER A 312 -5.51 2.77 6.47
CA SER A 312 -4.14 3.18 6.12
C SER A 312 -3.99 4.69 5.92
N CYS A 313 -4.98 5.34 5.29
CA CYS A 313 -4.97 6.79 5.04
C CYS A 313 -5.59 7.61 6.19
N GLY A 314 -6.08 6.94 7.25
CA GLY A 314 -6.72 7.59 8.40
C GLY A 314 -8.17 8.04 8.17
N ALA A 315 -8.77 7.76 7.00
CA ALA A 315 -10.19 7.99 6.75
C ALA A 315 -11.10 7.15 7.65
N LEU A 316 -10.61 6.01 8.17
CA LEU A 316 -11.28 5.21 9.19
C LEU A 316 -10.34 4.97 10.38
N SER A 317 -10.73 5.44 11.56
CA SER A 317 -10.00 5.12 12.78
C SER A 317 -10.13 3.63 13.14
N PRO A 318 -9.02 2.94 13.51
CA PRO A 318 -9.09 1.55 13.97
C PRO A 318 -9.95 1.41 15.23
N ARG A 319 -9.96 2.43 16.10
CA ARG A 319 -10.81 2.47 17.30
C ARG A 319 -12.29 2.62 16.94
N LYS A 320 -12.63 3.44 15.95
CA LYS A 320 -14.01 3.58 15.46
C LYS A 320 -14.51 2.28 14.83
N PHE A 321 -13.67 1.63 14.03
CA PHE A 321 -13.98 0.32 13.46
C PHE A 321 -14.20 -0.74 14.55
N TYR A 322 -13.34 -0.79 15.57
CA TYR A 322 -13.51 -1.67 16.73
C TYR A 322 -14.81 -1.39 17.51
N GLU A 323 -15.16 -0.14 17.74
CA GLU A 323 -16.41 0.21 18.44
C GLU A 323 -17.64 -0.22 17.65
N ASN A 324 -17.67 0.01 16.33
CA ASN A 324 -18.76 -0.45 15.48
C ASN A 324 -18.90 -1.99 15.51
N LEU A 325 -17.77 -2.69 15.44
CA LEU A 325 -17.71 -4.16 15.59
C LEU A 325 -18.26 -4.62 16.95
N ARG A 326 -17.83 -3.97 18.03
CA ARG A 326 -18.22 -4.31 19.40
C ARG A 326 -19.69 -4.03 19.65
N ALA A 327 -20.22 -2.91 19.16
CA ALA A 327 -21.63 -2.55 19.26
C ALA A 327 -22.49 -3.60 18.55
N PHE A 328 -22.18 -3.89 17.28
CA PHE A 328 -22.89 -4.89 16.49
C PHE A 328 -22.84 -6.29 17.13
N ALA A 329 -21.68 -6.71 17.65
CA ALA A 329 -21.55 -7.99 18.35
C ALA A 329 -22.37 -8.02 19.66
N SER A 330 -22.48 -6.89 20.36
CA SER A 330 -23.23 -6.78 21.62
C SER A 330 -24.75 -6.77 21.38
N GLU A 331 -25.21 -6.24 20.25
CA GLU A 331 -26.61 -6.34 19.81
C GLU A 331 -26.98 -7.77 19.38
N ASN A 332 -25.98 -8.54 18.93
CA ASN A 332 -26.15 -9.89 18.38
C ASN A 332 -25.47 -10.98 19.24
N LEU A 333 -25.59 -10.91 20.57
CA LEU A 333 -24.91 -11.83 21.51
C LEU A 333 -25.21 -13.32 21.28
N ARG A 334 -26.43 -13.64 20.84
CA ARG A 334 -26.86 -15.03 20.60
C ARG A 334 -26.38 -15.59 19.26
N ASP A 335 -25.91 -14.72 18.36
CA ASP A 335 -25.42 -15.15 17.06
C ASP A 335 -23.94 -15.58 17.15
N ARG A 336 -23.73 -16.90 17.19
CA ARG A 336 -22.38 -17.50 17.24
C ARG A 336 -21.51 -17.09 16.06
N PHE A 337 -22.11 -16.85 14.90
CA PHE A 337 -21.38 -16.43 13.71
C PHE A 337 -20.88 -15.00 13.92
N VAL A 338 -21.72 -14.05 14.31
CA VAL A 338 -21.29 -12.68 14.61
C VAL A 338 -20.19 -12.65 15.68
N GLN A 339 -20.31 -13.45 16.74
CA GLN A 339 -19.28 -13.53 17.78
C GLN A 339 -17.93 -14.07 17.27
N GLN A 340 -17.95 -15.08 16.39
CA GLN A 340 -16.71 -15.60 15.79
C GLN A 340 -16.00 -14.51 14.97
N GLN A 341 -16.77 -13.70 14.25
CA GLN A 341 -16.24 -12.72 13.32
C GLN A 341 -15.70 -11.49 14.02
N TYR A 342 -16.36 -11.06 15.10
CA TYR A 342 -15.82 -10.07 16.00
C TYR A 342 -14.41 -10.47 16.47
N ARG A 343 -14.23 -11.74 16.89
CA ARG A 343 -12.91 -12.26 17.29
C ARG A 343 -11.91 -12.27 16.13
N GLU A 344 -12.31 -12.72 14.95
CA GLU A 344 -11.42 -12.72 13.78
C GLU A 344 -11.04 -11.29 13.34
N ALA A 345 -11.97 -10.32 13.42
CA ALA A 345 -11.70 -8.93 13.08
C ALA A 345 -10.75 -8.29 14.10
N LEU A 346 -10.96 -8.57 15.40
CA LEU A 346 -10.06 -8.14 16.46
C LEU A 346 -8.66 -8.74 16.30
N LEU A 347 -8.56 -10.02 15.92
CA LEU A 347 -7.28 -10.66 15.58
C LEU A 347 -6.55 -9.92 14.46
N ARG A 348 -7.25 -9.56 13.37
CA ARG A 348 -6.62 -8.82 12.26
C ARG A 348 -6.18 -7.40 12.67
N LEU A 349 -6.96 -6.73 13.52
CA LEU A 349 -6.56 -5.43 14.08
C LEU A 349 -5.35 -5.56 15.01
N SER A 350 -5.29 -6.59 15.86
CA SER A 350 -4.13 -6.83 16.71
C SER A 350 -2.88 -7.16 15.88
N ARG A 351 -3.02 -7.92 14.79
CA ARG A 351 -1.90 -8.18 13.86
C ARG A 351 -1.38 -6.90 13.23
N ARG A 352 -2.27 -6.00 12.79
CA ARG A 352 -1.88 -4.67 12.29
C ARG A 352 -1.04 -3.92 13.35
N ASP A 353 -1.59 -3.75 14.55
CA ASP A 353 -0.91 -3.02 15.62
C ASP A 353 0.42 -3.68 16.03
N TYR A 354 0.48 -5.02 16.06
CA TYR A 354 1.73 -5.75 16.29
C TYR A 354 2.82 -5.34 15.30
N TRP A 355 2.51 -5.27 14.01
CA TRP A 355 3.48 -4.82 13.01
C TRP A 355 3.92 -3.37 13.24
N HIS A 356 3.04 -2.48 13.70
CA HIS A 356 3.44 -1.13 14.10
C HIS A 356 4.42 -1.14 15.28
N TRP A 357 4.21 -2.01 16.27
CA TRP A 357 5.10 -2.13 17.42
C TRP A 357 6.44 -2.76 17.06
N MET A 358 6.45 -3.79 16.21
CA MET A 358 7.69 -4.38 15.71
C MET A 358 8.46 -3.39 14.83
N GLY A 359 7.78 -2.62 13.99
CA GLY A 359 8.40 -1.55 13.22
C GLY A 359 9.02 -0.47 14.09
N LEU A 360 8.35 -0.08 15.18
CA LEU A 360 8.91 0.84 16.19
C LEU A 360 10.12 0.23 16.91
N ARG A 361 10.04 -1.04 17.29
CA ARG A 361 11.08 -1.75 18.04
C ARG A 361 12.35 -1.94 17.20
N PHE A 362 12.21 -2.36 15.95
CA PHE A 362 13.33 -2.60 15.04
C PHE A 362 13.79 -1.33 14.33
N GLY A 363 12.92 -0.33 14.19
CA GLY A 363 13.22 0.91 13.51
C GLY A 363 13.70 0.69 12.07
N PRO A 364 14.79 1.35 11.63
CA PRO A 364 15.34 1.20 10.29
C PRO A 364 15.78 -0.22 9.93
N LEU A 365 16.12 -1.06 10.90
CA LEU A 365 16.62 -2.42 10.66
C LEU A 365 15.56 -3.32 10.01
N LEU A 366 14.26 -3.01 10.19
CA LEU A 366 13.18 -3.74 9.51
C LEU A 366 13.29 -3.67 7.98
N PHE A 367 13.89 -2.61 7.44
CA PHE A 367 13.98 -2.35 6.00
C PHE A 367 15.30 -2.85 5.38
N TYR A 368 16.18 -3.45 6.18
CA TYR A 368 17.47 -3.93 5.70
C TYR A 368 17.32 -5.28 5.01
N GLU A 369 18.27 -5.59 4.13
CA GLU A 369 18.25 -6.77 3.26
C GLU A 369 18.02 -8.09 4.00
N TYR A 370 18.69 -8.25 5.14
CA TYR A 370 18.58 -9.42 6.00
C TYR A 370 17.75 -9.16 7.26
N GLY A 371 16.88 -8.15 7.20
CA GLY A 371 15.92 -7.81 8.24
C GLY A 371 16.57 -7.38 9.57
N PRO A 372 15.81 -7.43 10.67
CA PRO A 372 16.24 -6.87 11.95
C PRO A 372 17.24 -7.73 12.73
N ARG A 373 17.51 -8.96 12.28
CA ARG A 373 18.39 -9.93 12.94
C ARG A 373 19.33 -10.59 11.92
N PRO A 374 20.23 -9.82 11.28
CA PRO A 374 21.12 -10.34 10.25
C PRO A 374 21.98 -11.52 10.74
N GLU A 375 22.31 -11.57 12.03
CA GLU A 375 23.05 -12.67 12.65
C GLU A 375 22.33 -14.04 12.63
N HIS A 376 21.05 -14.09 12.28
CA HIS A 376 20.27 -15.33 12.13
C HIS A 376 19.94 -15.66 10.66
N THR A 377 20.65 -15.03 9.72
CA THR A 377 20.36 -15.17 8.28
C THR A 377 21.45 -15.89 7.49
N ASP A 378 22.43 -16.50 8.17
CA ASP A 378 23.53 -17.23 7.53
C ASP A 378 23.05 -18.38 6.61
N ASP A 379 21.87 -18.95 6.90
CA ASP A 379 21.25 -20.02 6.09
C ASP A 379 20.41 -19.49 4.91
N ILE A 380 20.28 -18.16 4.77
CA ILE A 380 19.50 -17.50 3.71
C ILE A 380 20.46 -17.15 2.56
N PRO A 381 20.25 -17.71 1.35
CA PRO A 381 21.10 -17.39 0.21
C PRO A 381 20.99 -15.92 -0.22
N ASP A 382 22.02 -15.45 -0.91
CA ASP A 382 22.06 -14.09 -1.45
C ASP A 382 20.87 -13.79 -2.36
N TRP A 383 20.29 -12.61 -2.16
CA TRP A 383 19.14 -12.18 -2.95
C TRP A 383 19.53 -11.88 -4.39
N HIS A 384 18.68 -12.29 -5.32
CA HIS A 384 18.82 -11.98 -6.74
C HIS A 384 18.10 -10.67 -7.10
N HIS A 385 18.62 -9.99 -8.14
CA HIS A 385 18.02 -8.77 -8.72
C HIS A 385 17.83 -8.91 -10.24
N ASN A 386 17.19 -10.00 -10.66
CA ASN A 386 16.93 -10.26 -12.07
C ASN A 386 15.75 -9.42 -12.56
N GLN A 387 16.07 -8.30 -13.22
CA GLN A 387 15.09 -7.34 -13.72
C GLN A 387 14.02 -7.96 -14.62
N LYS A 388 14.37 -8.96 -15.46
CA LYS A 388 13.40 -9.61 -16.36
C LYS A 388 12.36 -10.43 -15.58
N ILE A 389 12.77 -11.11 -14.51
CA ILE A 389 11.85 -11.86 -13.64
C ILE A 389 10.95 -10.89 -12.90
N VAL A 390 11.53 -9.85 -12.29
CA VAL A 390 10.78 -8.82 -11.56
C VAL A 390 9.74 -8.16 -12.46
N GLN A 391 10.10 -7.76 -13.68
CA GLN A 391 9.17 -7.16 -14.63
C GLN A 391 7.99 -8.09 -14.95
N LYS A 392 8.25 -9.38 -15.19
CA LYS A 392 7.17 -10.36 -15.45
C LYS A 392 6.29 -10.59 -14.21
N TRP A 393 6.88 -10.63 -13.02
CA TRP A 393 6.14 -10.71 -11.78
C TRP A 393 5.26 -9.48 -11.56
N CYS A 394 5.81 -8.27 -11.70
CA CYS A 394 5.08 -7.01 -11.63
C CYS A 394 3.95 -6.95 -12.67
N ALA A 395 4.14 -7.50 -13.87
CA ALA A 395 3.13 -7.52 -14.92
C ALA A 395 2.03 -8.59 -14.72
N GLY A 396 2.20 -9.53 -13.78
CA GLY A 396 1.31 -10.69 -13.67
C GLY A 396 1.42 -11.64 -14.86
N LEU A 397 2.64 -11.85 -15.36
CA LEU A 397 2.97 -12.70 -16.51
C LEU A 397 3.98 -13.80 -16.12
N THR A 398 3.79 -14.38 -14.94
CA THR A 398 4.66 -15.42 -14.39
C THR A 398 4.36 -16.81 -14.94
N GLY A 399 3.15 -17.01 -15.48
CA GLY A 399 2.65 -18.32 -15.89
C GLY A 399 2.10 -19.13 -14.72
N ILE A 400 2.00 -18.54 -13.52
CA ILE A 400 1.37 -19.11 -12.34
C ILE A 400 0.02 -18.41 -12.12
N PRO A 401 -1.12 -19.02 -12.52
CA PRO A 401 -2.39 -18.32 -12.65
C PRO A 401 -2.90 -17.64 -11.39
N PHE A 402 -2.67 -18.24 -10.22
CA PHE A 402 -3.12 -17.68 -8.94
C PHE A 402 -2.36 -16.37 -8.59
N ALA A 403 -1.04 -16.35 -8.81
CA ALA A 403 -0.22 -15.15 -8.61
C ALA A 403 -0.51 -14.10 -9.68
N ASP A 404 -0.64 -14.50 -10.94
CA ASP A 404 -0.96 -13.59 -12.05
C ASP A 404 -2.34 -12.93 -11.85
N ALA A 405 -3.34 -13.70 -11.39
CA ALA A 405 -4.65 -13.16 -11.00
C ALA A 405 -4.55 -12.16 -9.83
N ALA A 406 -3.76 -12.48 -8.81
CA ALA A 406 -3.52 -11.60 -7.65
C ALA A 406 -2.81 -10.30 -8.03
N MET A 407 -1.81 -10.38 -8.90
CA MET A 407 -1.10 -9.20 -9.40
C MET A 407 -2.04 -8.32 -10.22
N ARG A 408 -2.87 -8.93 -11.07
CA ARG A 408 -3.84 -8.18 -11.87
C ARG A 408 -4.92 -7.54 -11.02
N GLU A 409 -5.42 -8.22 -9.99
CA GLU A 409 -6.35 -7.63 -9.02
C GLU A 409 -5.70 -6.41 -8.32
N LEU A 410 -4.47 -6.54 -7.85
CA LEU A 410 -3.72 -5.45 -7.21
C LEU A 410 -3.55 -4.26 -8.16
N ARG A 411 -3.15 -4.48 -9.41
CA ARG A 411 -2.89 -3.39 -10.37
C ARG A 411 -4.16 -2.67 -10.81
N LEU A 412 -5.25 -3.41 -11.01
CA LEU A 412 -6.52 -2.86 -11.50
C LEU A 412 -7.36 -2.21 -10.39
N THR A 413 -7.19 -2.62 -9.14
CA THR A 413 -8.08 -2.20 -8.04
C THR A 413 -7.36 -1.56 -6.87
N GLY A 414 -6.04 -1.74 -6.80
CA GLY A 414 -5.18 -1.27 -5.72
C GLY A 414 -5.38 -2.04 -4.43
N TYR A 415 -6.06 -3.18 -4.49
CA TYR A 415 -6.28 -4.06 -3.35
C TYR A 415 -6.09 -5.49 -3.80
N VAL A 416 -5.57 -6.32 -2.90
CA VAL A 416 -5.60 -7.78 -3.04
C VAL A 416 -5.74 -8.35 -1.65
N ALA A 417 -6.57 -9.39 -1.51
CA ALA A 417 -6.77 -10.04 -0.22
C ALA A 417 -5.46 -10.71 0.28
N HIS A 418 -5.39 -10.94 1.59
CA HIS A 418 -4.17 -11.34 2.28
C HIS A 418 -3.50 -12.58 1.65
N GLU A 419 -4.27 -13.60 1.26
CA GLU A 419 -3.73 -14.81 0.66
C GLU A 419 -3.12 -14.57 -0.72
N GLY A 420 -3.61 -13.58 -1.47
CA GLY A 420 -2.99 -13.13 -2.70
C GLY A 420 -1.66 -12.42 -2.43
N ARG A 421 -1.55 -11.64 -1.34
CA ARG A 421 -0.27 -11.04 -0.92
C ARG A 421 0.76 -12.10 -0.52
N GLN A 422 0.33 -13.10 0.24
CA GLN A 422 1.18 -14.26 0.57
C GLN A 422 1.70 -14.94 -0.69
N ALA A 423 0.81 -15.20 -1.65
CA ALA A 423 1.14 -15.79 -2.94
C ALA A 423 2.17 -14.97 -3.71
N LEU A 424 1.98 -13.66 -3.79
CA LEU A 424 2.89 -12.73 -4.47
C LEU A 424 4.26 -12.67 -3.80
N ALA A 425 4.28 -12.54 -2.46
CA ALA A 425 5.52 -12.52 -1.68
C ALA A 425 6.29 -13.84 -1.83
N TRP A 426 5.62 -14.97 -1.60
CA TRP A 426 6.23 -16.30 -1.72
C TRP A 426 6.82 -16.53 -3.11
N LEU A 427 6.07 -16.20 -4.18
CA LEU A 427 6.53 -16.45 -5.53
C LEU A 427 7.77 -15.63 -5.88
N LEU A 428 7.82 -14.36 -5.45
CA LEU A 428 8.96 -13.48 -5.70
C LEU A 428 10.21 -13.96 -4.93
N THR A 429 10.07 -14.16 -3.63
CA THR A 429 11.22 -14.39 -2.75
C THR A 429 11.63 -15.86 -2.76
N ARG A 430 10.71 -16.77 -2.43
CA ARG A 430 11.02 -18.20 -2.35
C ARG A 430 10.97 -18.89 -3.70
N GLY A 431 10.07 -18.45 -4.58
CA GLY A 431 9.93 -19.02 -5.91
C GLY A 431 11.04 -18.58 -6.88
N TYR A 432 11.47 -17.32 -6.83
CA TYR A 432 12.47 -16.78 -7.76
C TYR A 432 13.77 -16.28 -7.12
N GLY A 433 13.90 -16.37 -5.79
CA GLY A 433 15.09 -15.95 -5.06
C GLY A 433 15.32 -14.44 -5.08
N GLN A 434 14.31 -13.64 -5.45
CA GLN A 434 14.48 -12.19 -5.59
C GLN A 434 14.42 -11.49 -4.24
N ASP A 435 15.14 -10.38 -4.13
CA ASP A 435 15.11 -9.52 -2.96
C ASP A 435 13.68 -9.14 -2.56
N TRP A 436 13.31 -9.47 -1.32
CA TRP A 436 11.98 -9.26 -0.79
C TRP A 436 11.55 -7.78 -0.76
N ARG A 437 12.52 -6.86 -0.66
CA ARG A 437 12.27 -5.42 -0.64
C ARG A 437 11.67 -4.95 -1.95
N ILE A 438 12.01 -5.59 -3.09
CA ILE A 438 11.40 -5.31 -4.39
C ILE A 438 9.89 -5.55 -4.34
N GLY A 439 9.47 -6.64 -3.69
CA GLY A 439 8.06 -6.96 -3.53
C GLY A 439 7.34 -5.96 -2.63
N ALA A 440 7.97 -5.57 -1.52
CA ALA A 440 7.42 -4.56 -0.61
C ALA A 440 7.29 -3.18 -1.28
N GLU A 441 8.30 -2.75 -2.05
CA GLU A 441 8.27 -1.50 -2.83
C GLU A 441 7.22 -1.53 -3.95
N TRP A 442 6.99 -2.68 -4.58
CA TRP A 442 5.92 -2.82 -5.56
C TRP A 442 4.53 -2.73 -4.92
N MET A 443 4.36 -3.28 -3.71
CA MET A 443 3.15 -3.09 -2.92
C MET A 443 2.98 -1.63 -2.48
N GLU A 444 4.06 -0.94 -2.08
CA GLU A 444 4.05 0.51 -1.80
C GLU A 444 3.50 1.31 -2.98
N ARG A 445 3.92 0.97 -4.20
CA ARG A 445 3.42 1.58 -5.43
C ARG A 445 1.93 1.34 -5.64
N CYS A 446 1.47 0.09 -5.55
CA CYS A 446 0.15 -0.29 -6.07
C CYS A 446 -0.96 -0.28 -5.03
N SER A 447 -0.65 -0.58 -3.76
CA SER A 447 -1.63 -0.89 -2.74
C SER A 447 -2.26 0.36 -2.13
N LEU A 448 -3.58 0.51 -2.22
CA LEU A 448 -4.33 1.60 -1.58
C LEU A 448 -4.22 1.56 -0.05
N ASP A 449 -4.04 0.36 0.50
CA ASP A 449 -3.87 0.11 1.92
C ASP A 449 -2.41 -0.04 2.36
N PHE A 450 -1.47 0.54 1.61
CA PHE A 450 -0.07 0.52 1.99
C PHE A 450 0.15 1.19 3.35
N ASP A 451 0.78 0.45 4.24
CA ASP A 451 1.33 0.88 5.51
C ASP A 451 2.75 0.31 5.59
N ALA A 452 3.76 1.15 5.85
CA ALA A 452 5.16 0.75 5.74
C ALA A 452 5.51 -0.42 6.67
N PHE A 453 5.09 -0.37 7.92
CA PHE A 453 5.43 -1.41 8.89
C PHE A 453 4.64 -2.69 8.65
N VAL A 454 3.35 -2.60 8.34
CA VAL A 454 2.56 -3.78 8.00
C VAL A 454 3.09 -4.44 6.72
N CYS A 455 3.37 -3.65 5.68
CA CYS A 455 3.81 -4.17 4.40
C CYS A 455 5.19 -4.82 4.49
N TYR A 456 6.21 -4.07 4.94
CA TYR A 456 7.58 -4.60 5.01
C TYR A 456 7.70 -5.69 6.07
N GLY A 457 6.98 -5.58 7.20
CA GLY A 457 6.92 -6.63 8.22
C GLY A 457 6.36 -7.94 7.68
N ASN A 458 5.27 -7.91 6.92
CA ASN A 458 4.72 -9.11 6.28
C ASN A 458 5.69 -9.70 5.24
N PHE A 459 6.36 -8.89 4.41
CA PHE A 459 7.34 -9.43 3.46
C PHE A 459 8.56 -10.03 4.15
N ALA A 460 9.09 -9.39 5.19
CA ALA A 460 10.18 -9.92 5.99
C ALA A 460 9.78 -11.26 6.64
N TYR A 461 8.54 -11.34 7.16
CA TYR A 461 7.97 -12.59 7.69
C TYR A 461 7.88 -13.70 6.63
N PHE A 462 7.26 -13.44 5.47
CA PHE A 462 7.14 -14.45 4.40
C PHE A 462 8.48 -14.84 3.77
N SER A 463 9.52 -14.06 4.03
CA SER A 463 10.90 -14.32 3.62
C SER A 463 11.76 -14.92 4.74
N GLU A 464 11.14 -15.35 5.85
CA GLU A 464 11.77 -16.01 7.01
C GLU A 464 12.83 -15.17 7.75
N LEU A 465 12.83 -13.86 7.54
CA LEU A 465 13.73 -12.91 8.24
C LEU A 465 13.25 -12.57 9.65
N ILE A 466 11.96 -12.79 9.92
CA ILE A 466 11.35 -12.60 11.23
C ILE A 466 10.53 -13.86 11.54
N ARG A 467 10.69 -14.39 12.75
CA ARG A 467 9.91 -15.54 13.22
C ARG A 467 8.64 -15.06 13.91
N ASP A 468 7.55 -15.78 13.70
CA ASP A 468 6.27 -15.57 14.42
C ASP A 468 5.95 -16.78 15.30
N ASP A 469 5.25 -16.54 16.40
CA ASP A 469 4.85 -17.52 17.41
C ASP A 469 3.51 -18.21 17.08
N PHE A 470 2.77 -17.76 16.06
CA PHE A 470 1.58 -18.47 15.59
C PHE A 470 1.90 -19.84 15.01
N GLY A 471 3.13 -20.04 14.52
CA GLY A 471 3.56 -21.31 13.92
C GLY A 471 2.82 -21.65 12.62
N GLU A 472 2.19 -20.66 11.96
CA GLU A 472 1.60 -20.87 10.63
C GLU A 472 2.74 -20.98 9.61
N PRO A 473 2.94 -22.15 8.98
CA PRO A 473 4.03 -22.32 8.05
C PRO A 473 3.78 -21.44 6.82
N VAL A 474 4.84 -20.83 6.30
CA VAL A 474 4.78 -20.11 5.04
C VAL A 474 4.36 -21.09 3.94
N HIS A 475 3.14 -20.94 3.42
CA HIS A 475 2.56 -21.86 2.44
C HIS A 475 3.04 -21.55 1.03
N ASN A 476 3.30 -22.61 0.24
CA ASN A 476 3.65 -22.44 -1.16
C ASN A 476 2.45 -21.98 -2.02
N ILE A 477 2.76 -21.39 -3.17
CA ILE A 477 1.77 -20.82 -4.10
C ILE A 477 0.69 -21.83 -4.54
N HIS A 478 1.06 -23.09 -4.73
CA HIS A 478 0.13 -24.13 -5.18
C HIS A 478 -0.83 -24.54 -4.07
N TRP A 479 -0.35 -24.60 -2.82
CA TRP A 479 -1.20 -24.83 -1.65
C TRP A 479 -2.22 -23.70 -1.51
N LEU A 480 -1.78 -22.44 -1.62
CA LEU A 480 -2.65 -21.27 -1.55
C LEU A 480 -3.72 -21.33 -2.65
N ALA A 481 -3.33 -21.62 -3.88
CA ALA A 481 -4.23 -21.76 -5.01
C ALA A 481 -5.28 -22.87 -4.79
N HIS A 482 -4.87 -24.06 -4.39
CA HIS A 482 -5.78 -25.19 -4.17
C HIS A 482 -6.69 -24.98 -2.95
N HIS A 483 -6.20 -24.36 -1.88
CA HIS A 483 -6.95 -24.18 -0.65
C HIS A 483 -7.92 -22.99 -0.70
N HIS A 484 -7.57 -21.93 -1.44
CA HIS A 484 -8.34 -20.69 -1.48
C HIS A 484 -9.10 -20.49 -2.80
N ASP A 485 -8.76 -21.22 -3.87
CA ASP A 485 -9.42 -21.15 -5.17
C ASP A 485 -9.54 -22.52 -5.87
N GLN A 486 -9.94 -23.58 -5.15
CA GLN A 486 -9.99 -24.95 -5.70
C GLN A 486 -10.69 -25.09 -7.07
N THR A 487 -11.72 -24.28 -7.33
CA THR A 487 -12.49 -24.30 -8.59
C THR A 487 -11.96 -23.35 -9.66
N GLY A 488 -10.98 -22.51 -9.34
CA GLY A 488 -10.45 -21.49 -10.24
C GLY A 488 -11.37 -20.28 -10.42
N ILE A 489 -12.36 -20.04 -9.56
CA ILE A 489 -13.32 -18.94 -9.75
C ILE A 489 -12.59 -17.60 -9.73
N TYR A 490 -11.64 -17.44 -8.80
CA TYR A 490 -10.85 -16.24 -8.69
C TYR A 490 -9.92 -16.07 -9.90
N VAL A 491 -9.18 -17.11 -10.25
CA VAL A 491 -8.29 -17.11 -11.43
C VAL A 491 -9.07 -16.78 -12.70
N LYS A 492 -10.21 -17.43 -12.95
CA LYS A 492 -11.01 -17.22 -14.16
C LYS A 492 -11.60 -15.81 -14.24
N LYS A 493 -11.88 -15.18 -13.09
CA LYS A 493 -12.36 -13.81 -13.06
C LYS A 493 -11.27 -12.84 -13.53
N TRP A 494 -10.08 -12.92 -12.92
CA TRP A 494 -9.00 -11.98 -13.19
C TRP A 494 -8.20 -12.34 -14.44
N LEU A 495 -8.22 -13.60 -14.86
CA LEU A 495 -7.65 -14.09 -16.10
C LEU A 495 -8.75 -14.71 -16.98
N PRO A 496 -9.62 -13.89 -17.64
CA PRO A 496 -10.70 -14.39 -18.49
C PRO A 496 -10.24 -15.31 -19.61
N LEU A 497 -8.99 -15.15 -20.09
CA LEU A 497 -8.36 -16.05 -21.04
C LEU A 497 -8.38 -17.51 -20.57
N LEU A 498 -8.24 -17.74 -19.26
CA LEU A 498 -8.22 -19.07 -18.64
C LEU A 498 -9.63 -19.56 -18.23
N SER A 499 -10.69 -18.78 -18.47
CA SER A 499 -12.08 -19.06 -18.03
C SER A 499 -12.59 -20.44 -18.46
N LYS A 500 -12.22 -20.87 -19.68
CA LYS A 500 -12.63 -22.14 -20.30
C LYS A 500 -11.84 -23.35 -19.79
N ILE A 501 -10.75 -23.15 -19.06
CA ILE A 501 -9.94 -24.25 -18.54
C ILE A 501 -10.71 -24.94 -17.39
N PRO A 502 -10.82 -26.28 -17.39
CA PRO A 502 -11.45 -27.02 -16.30
C PRO A 502 -10.75 -26.77 -14.95
N PRO A 503 -11.49 -26.80 -13.82
CA PRO A 503 -10.92 -26.58 -12.48
C PRO A 503 -9.67 -27.40 -12.14
N VAL A 504 -9.51 -28.56 -12.75
CA VAL A 504 -8.37 -29.42 -12.49
C VAL A 504 -7.05 -28.91 -13.11
N TYR A 505 -7.12 -28.21 -14.23
CA TYR A 505 -5.95 -27.67 -14.94
C TYR A 505 -5.73 -26.18 -14.68
N ILE A 506 -6.70 -25.49 -14.07
CA ILE A 506 -6.71 -24.02 -14.00
C ILE A 506 -5.49 -23.44 -13.28
N HIS A 507 -4.93 -24.15 -12.30
CA HIS A 507 -3.76 -23.71 -11.53
C HIS A 507 -2.42 -24.21 -12.10
N ARG A 508 -2.48 -25.06 -13.14
CA ARG A 508 -1.31 -25.64 -13.81
C ARG A 508 -1.55 -25.75 -15.32
N PRO A 509 -1.80 -24.64 -16.03
CA PRO A 509 -2.15 -24.70 -17.46
C PRO A 509 -1.01 -25.27 -18.31
N HIS A 510 0.23 -25.28 -17.82
CA HIS A 510 1.39 -25.90 -18.48
C HIS A 510 1.26 -27.40 -18.75
N VAL A 511 0.38 -28.11 -18.04
CA VAL A 511 0.14 -29.54 -18.28
C VAL A 511 -0.83 -29.81 -19.44
N LEU A 512 -1.43 -28.76 -20.02
CA LEU A 512 -2.38 -28.90 -21.12
C LEU A 512 -1.67 -29.39 -22.40
N THR A 513 -2.17 -30.48 -22.99
CA THR A 513 -1.72 -30.93 -24.31
C THR A 513 -2.01 -29.89 -25.40
N PRO A 514 -1.30 -29.89 -26.54
CA PRO A 514 -1.59 -28.97 -27.65
C PRO A 514 -3.04 -29.00 -28.13
N ARG A 515 -3.68 -30.18 -28.09
CA ARG A 515 -5.11 -30.35 -28.40
C ARG A 515 -6.00 -29.65 -27.37
N MET A 516 -5.71 -29.79 -26.07
CA MET A 516 -6.48 -29.13 -25.00
C MET A 516 -6.28 -27.62 -25.02
N GLN A 517 -5.05 -27.16 -25.26
CA GLN A 517 -4.72 -25.74 -25.46
C GLN A 517 -5.57 -25.13 -26.58
N SER A 518 -5.64 -25.82 -27.72
CA SER A 518 -6.47 -25.40 -28.86
C SER A 518 -7.97 -25.41 -28.52
N MET A 519 -8.45 -26.46 -27.83
CA MET A 519 -9.86 -26.61 -27.42
C MET A 519 -10.32 -25.48 -26.47
N HIS A 520 -9.46 -25.05 -25.55
CA HIS A 520 -9.77 -24.00 -24.58
C HIS A 520 -9.38 -22.60 -25.06
N GLY A 521 -8.69 -22.48 -26.20
CA GLY A 521 -8.22 -21.20 -26.74
C GLY A 521 -7.05 -20.59 -25.97
N VAL A 522 -6.26 -21.40 -25.25
CA VAL A 522 -5.11 -20.97 -24.45
C VAL A 522 -3.87 -21.65 -25.00
N ILE A 523 -3.05 -20.90 -25.74
CA ILE A 523 -1.80 -21.35 -26.35
C ILE A 523 -0.65 -20.79 -25.52
N LEU A 524 0.02 -21.70 -24.80
CA LEU A 524 1.13 -21.34 -23.93
C LEU A 524 2.32 -20.80 -24.74
N GLY A 525 3.00 -19.80 -24.17
CA GLY A 525 4.08 -19.07 -24.85
C GLY A 525 3.59 -18.06 -25.89
N LYS A 526 2.29 -18.07 -26.24
CA LYS A 526 1.69 -17.12 -27.18
C LYS A 526 0.71 -16.16 -26.51
N ASN A 527 -0.40 -16.67 -25.96
CA ASN A 527 -1.42 -15.84 -25.33
C ASN A 527 -1.44 -15.93 -23.80
N TYR A 528 -0.82 -16.96 -23.22
CA TYR A 528 -0.50 -17.04 -21.80
C TYR A 528 0.93 -17.58 -21.63
N PRO A 529 1.76 -17.02 -20.73
CA PRO A 529 3.15 -17.44 -20.62
C PRO A 529 3.29 -18.86 -20.05
N TYR A 530 4.40 -19.51 -20.39
CA TYR A 530 4.88 -20.67 -19.63
C TYR A 530 5.34 -20.22 -18.23
N PRO A 531 5.20 -21.09 -17.20
CA PRO A 531 5.75 -20.82 -15.87
C PRO A 531 7.23 -20.46 -15.96
N LEU A 532 7.62 -19.36 -15.31
CA LEU A 532 9.03 -19.02 -15.17
C LEU A 532 9.75 -20.10 -14.35
N LYS A 533 11.01 -20.37 -14.72
CA LYS A 533 11.86 -21.29 -13.97
C LYS A 533 12.00 -20.79 -12.53
N LEU A 534 11.69 -21.64 -11.55
CA LEU A 534 12.03 -21.40 -10.15
C LEU A 534 13.56 -21.44 -10.00
N TRP A 535 14.11 -20.64 -9.11
CA TRP A 535 15.56 -20.66 -8.87
C TRP A 535 15.99 -21.97 -8.19
N ASP A 536 17.25 -22.37 -8.37
CA ASP A 536 17.71 -23.71 -7.98
C ASP A 536 17.70 -23.93 -6.45
N GLY A 537 17.72 -22.85 -5.66
CA GLY A 537 17.62 -22.88 -4.20
C GLY A 537 16.20 -22.68 -3.66
N ALA A 538 15.15 -22.70 -4.50
CA ALA A 538 13.76 -22.57 -4.07
C ALA A 538 13.41 -23.67 -3.06
N GLN A 539 13.55 -23.34 -1.77
CA GLN A 539 13.24 -24.25 -0.68
C GLN A 539 11.77 -24.67 -0.77
N TYR A 540 11.56 -25.99 -0.72
CA TYR A 540 10.28 -26.70 -0.78
C TYR A 540 9.69 -26.91 -2.19
N THR A 541 10.39 -27.68 -3.01
CA THR A 541 9.73 -28.86 -3.60
C THR A 541 9.07 -29.63 -2.47
N LEU A 542 7.74 -29.75 -2.47
CA LEU A 542 7.08 -30.71 -1.60
C LEU A 542 7.75 -32.06 -1.89
N SER A 543 8.47 -32.63 -0.92
CA SER A 543 9.10 -33.93 -1.13
C SER A 543 8.03 -34.96 -1.47
N GLY A 544 8.38 -36.07 -2.13
CA GLY A 544 7.46 -37.17 -2.34
C GLY A 544 6.79 -37.61 -1.03
N GLU A 545 7.52 -37.57 0.10
CA GLU A 545 6.98 -37.79 1.45
C GLU A 545 6.06 -36.67 1.95
N GLN A 546 6.30 -35.40 1.63
CA GLN A 546 5.42 -34.29 2.02
C GLN A 546 4.15 -34.25 1.15
N LEU A 547 4.24 -34.60 -0.14
CA LEU A 547 3.09 -34.87 -1.00
C LEU A 547 2.33 -36.09 -0.49
N THR A 548 3.04 -37.16 -0.13
CA THR A 548 2.45 -38.37 0.46
C THR A 548 1.88 -38.11 1.85
N ALA A 549 2.43 -37.19 2.66
CA ALA A 549 1.88 -36.76 3.96
C ALA A 549 0.66 -35.83 3.76
N TYR A 550 0.73 -34.94 2.77
CA TYR A 550 -0.37 -34.10 2.29
C TYR A 550 -1.53 -34.93 1.72
N PHE A 551 -1.21 -36.11 1.20
CA PHE A 551 -2.13 -37.10 0.64
C PHE A 551 -2.12 -38.43 1.41
N ASP A 552 -1.75 -38.45 2.69
CA ASP A 552 -1.55 -39.72 3.40
C ASP A 552 -2.92 -40.37 3.62
N GLU A 553 -2.99 -41.70 3.44
CA GLU A 553 -4.18 -42.49 3.77
C GLU A 553 -4.65 -42.28 5.21
N SER A 554 -3.70 -41.94 6.10
CA SER A 554 -3.96 -41.62 7.50
C SER A 554 -4.41 -40.17 7.76
N SER A 555 -4.21 -39.26 6.80
CA SER A 555 -4.47 -37.83 6.99
C SER A 555 -5.95 -37.55 7.22
N ASP A 556 -6.20 -36.64 8.16
CA ASP A 556 -7.54 -36.21 8.54
C ASP A 556 -8.30 -35.53 7.38
N TRP A 557 -7.56 -35.14 6.33
CA TRP A 557 -8.04 -34.57 5.09
C TRP A 557 -8.45 -35.65 4.07
N GLN A 558 -7.70 -36.75 3.92
CA GLN A 558 -8.10 -37.90 3.08
C GLN A 558 -9.42 -38.53 3.54
N ARG A 559 -9.63 -38.68 4.86
CA ARG A 559 -10.92 -39.10 5.43
C ARG A 559 -12.06 -38.14 5.07
N LYS A 560 -11.77 -36.84 4.91
CA LYS A 560 -12.76 -35.83 4.48
C LYS A 560 -12.99 -35.87 2.95
N ALA A 561 -11.96 -36.17 2.16
CA ALA A 561 -12.04 -36.29 0.70
C ALA A 561 -12.78 -37.56 0.23
N LYS A 562 -12.60 -38.72 0.91
CA LYS A 562 -13.38 -39.96 0.68
C LYS A 562 -14.89 -39.76 0.90
N ASN A 563 -15.29 -38.74 1.66
CA ASN A 563 -16.68 -38.35 1.89
C ASN A 563 -17.19 -37.27 0.91
N GLY A 564 -16.52 -37.08 -0.24
CA GLY A 564 -16.98 -36.20 -1.33
C GLY A 564 -16.40 -34.77 -1.35
N ALA A 565 -15.41 -34.46 -0.49
CA ALA A 565 -14.86 -33.10 -0.37
C ALA A 565 -13.64 -32.78 -1.26
N GLY A 566 -13.04 -33.77 -1.94
CA GLY A 566 -11.80 -33.59 -2.72
C GLY A 566 -11.98 -32.93 -4.09
N GLY A 567 -13.17 -33.02 -4.68
CA GLY A 567 -13.44 -32.56 -6.05
C GLY A 567 -12.60 -33.29 -7.12
N PRO A 568 -12.87 -33.07 -8.43
CA PRO A 568 -12.15 -33.71 -9.53
C PRO A 568 -10.65 -33.38 -9.55
N GLY A 569 -10.27 -32.20 -9.07
CA GLY A 569 -8.88 -31.74 -9.00
C GLY A 569 -7.99 -32.57 -8.08
N TYR A 570 -8.57 -33.21 -7.06
CA TYR A 570 -7.84 -34.07 -6.12
C TYR A 570 -7.40 -35.40 -6.75
N GLY A 571 -8.29 -36.04 -7.51
CA GLY A 571 -7.96 -37.30 -8.18
C GLY A 571 -6.90 -37.14 -9.28
N GLU A 572 -6.69 -35.93 -9.78
CA GLU A 572 -5.64 -35.62 -10.76
C GLU A 572 -4.35 -35.12 -10.10
N ALA A 573 -4.44 -34.38 -8.99
CA ALA A 573 -3.31 -34.07 -8.13
C ALA A 573 -2.68 -35.31 -7.47
N LEU A 574 -3.43 -36.40 -7.29
CA LEU A 574 -2.90 -37.72 -6.89
C LEU A 574 -2.29 -38.49 -8.06
N ARG A 575 -2.85 -38.38 -9.27
CA ARG A 575 -2.36 -39.09 -10.48
C ARG A 575 -1.14 -38.43 -11.12
N HIS A 576 -1.00 -37.13 -10.96
CA HIS A 576 0.12 -36.32 -11.46
C HIS A 576 0.83 -35.56 -10.33
N GLY A 577 0.57 -35.93 -9.08
CA GLY A 577 1.27 -35.40 -7.89
C GLY A 577 2.74 -35.77 -7.86
N ASP A 578 3.09 -36.86 -8.54
CA ASP A 578 4.48 -37.28 -8.80
C ASP A 578 5.17 -36.41 -9.86
N ALA A 579 4.50 -35.41 -10.44
CA ALA A 579 5.17 -34.38 -11.24
C ALA A 579 5.89 -33.40 -10.29
N VAL A 580 6.94 -33.93 -9.65
CA VAL A 580 8.13 -33.18 -9.30
C VAL A 580 8.53 -32.43 -10.56
N LEU A 581 8.28 -31.12 -10.61
CA LEU A 581 8.99 -30.27 -11.56
C LEU A 581 10.42 -30.18 -11.04
N GLU A 582 11.23 -31.18 -11.36
CA GLU A 582 12.67 -31.08 -11.17
C GLU A 582 13.16 -29.86 -11.97
N ALA A 583 14.21 -29.17 -11.50
CA ALA A 583 14.74 -27.98 -12.17
C ALA A 583 15.04 -28.19 -13.67
N HIS A 584 15.27 -29.45 -14.08
CA HIS A 584 15.49 -29.89 -15.46
C HIS A 584 14.21 -30.07 -16.30
N GLN A 585 13.03 -30.22 -15.69
CA GLN A 585 11.75 -30.27 -16.41
C GLN A 585 11.24 -28.89 -16.81
N LEU A 586 11.84 -27.82 -16.26
CA LEU A 586 11.64 -26.43 -16.67
C LEU A 586 12.52 -26.04 -17.86
N SER A 587 13.52 -26.84 -18.22
CA SER A 587 14.31 -26.64 -19.43
C SER A 587 13.62 -27.31 -20.62
N VAL A 588 12.74 -26.58 -21.28
CA VAL A 588 12.49 -26.75 -22.71
C VAL A 588 12.85 -25.46 -23.42
N THR A 589 14.14 -25.11 -23.36
CA THR A 589 14.80 -24.40 -24.46
C THR A 589 15.00 -25.41 -25.58
N ALA A 590 13.95 -25.65 -26.35
CA ALA A 590 14.06 -26.44 -27.57
C ALA A 590 13.04 -25.94 -28.60
N PHE A 591 13.24 -24.71 -29.05
CA PHE A 591 13.09 -24.34 -30.46
C PHE A 591 14.16 -23.25 -30.74
N ALA A 592 15.20 -23.69 -31.48
CA ALA A 592 16.28 -23.00 -32.21
C ALA A 592 16.22 -21.45 -32.25
N ASP A 593 17.28 -20.66 -32.05
CA ASP A 593 18.70 -20.81 -32.43
C ASP A 593 18.90 -21.42 -33.82
N GLU A 594 18.26 -20.82 -34.83
CA GLU A 594 18.80 -20.74 -36.20
C GLU A 594 18.59 -19.31 -36.71
N ASP A 595 19.66 -18.78 -37.32
CA ASP A 595 19.82 -17.49 -38.01
C ASP A 595 20.02 -16.22 -37.15
N MET A 596 21.20 -16.15 -36.53
CA MET A 596 21.92 -14.89 -36.35
C MET A 596 23.34 -15.09 -36.91
N GLU A 597 23.49 -14.97 -38.23
CA GLU A 597 24.82 -14.74 -38.82
C GLU A 597 25.41 -13.46 -38.24
N GLU A 598 26.66 -13.56 -37.79
CA GLU A 598 27.47 -12.46 -37.29
C GLU A 598 27.69 -11.40 -38.37
N GLU A 599 26.84 -10.36 -38.41
CA GLU A 599 27.25 -9.08 -39.00
C GLU A 599 28.26 -8.41 -38.06
N LYS A 600 29.54 -8.58 -38.39
CA LYS A 600 30.66 -7.82 -37.85
C LYS A 600 30.35 -6.33 -37.90
N VAL A 601 30.15 -5.73 -36.72
CA VAL A 601 30.14 -4.27 -36.53
C VAL A 601 31.53 -3.74 -36.86
N VAL A 602 31.68 -3.18 -38.06
CA VAL A 602 32.84 -2.41 -38.48
C VAL A 602 32.85 -1.10 -37.68
N SER A 603 33.95 -0.87 -36.94
CA SER A 603 34.20 0.38 -36.23
C SER A 603 34.28 1.57 -37.21
N PRO A 604 33.76 2.75 -36.87
CA PRO A 604 33.82 3.91 -37.77
C PRO A 604 35.23 4.52 -37.74
N GLN A 605 35.95 4.45 -38.86
CA GLN A 605 37.15 5.27 -39.08
C GLN A 605 36.78 6.67 -39.59
N PRO A 606 37.62 7.69 -39.30
CA PRO A 606 37.25 9.10 -39.42
C PRO A 606 37.27 9.61 -40.87
N ALA A 607 36.47 10.65 -41.10
CA ALA A 607 36.23 11.28 -42.39
C ALA A 607 37.51 11.72 -43.14
N PRO A 608 37.59 11.57 -44.48
CA PRO A 608 38.65 12.17 -45.26
C PRO A 608 38.25 13.55 -45.82
N ALA A 609 39.23 14.43 -45.82
CA ALA A 609 39.17 15.78 -46.35
C ALA A 609 39.02 15.83 -47.88
N LEU A 610 38.37 16.90 -48.35
CA LEU A 610 38.37 17.35 -49.74
C LEU A 610 39.79 17.58 -50.28
N GLN A 611 40.11 17.07 -51.48
CA GLN A 611 40.41 17.89 -52.66
C GLN A 611 40.82 17.08 -53.90
N LYS A 612 40.23 17.51 -55.03
CA LYS A 612 40.78 17.64 -56.40
C LYS A 612 41.16 16.40 -57.23
N GLY A 613 40.34 16.20 -58.27
CA GLY A 613 40.83 16.38 -59.64
C GLY A 613 40.98 15.10 -60.49
N GLY A 614 40.43 15.16 -61.71
CA GLY A 614 40.95 14.38 -62.83
C GLY A 614 39.97 13.44 -63.52
N LYS A 615 39.67 13.76 -64.77
CA LYS A 615 39.06 12.94 -65.84
C LYS A 615 39.62 11.50 -65.83
N THR A 616 38.92 10.46 -66.28
CA THR A 616 38.71 10.14 -67.71
C THR A 616 37.82 8.89 -67.87
N GLN A 617 37.20 8.85 -69.04
CA GLN A 617 36.31 7.91 -69.71
C GLN A 617 36.49 6.37 -69.57
N THR A 618 35.37 5.72 -69.92
CA THR A 618 35.16 4.57 -70.84
C THR A 618 35.05 3.14 -70.32
N ARG A 619 33.93 2.51 -70.76
CA ARG A 619 33.74 1.13 -71.26
C ARG A 619 33.87 -0.02 -70.26
N GLU A 620 33.20 -1.15 -70.36
CA GLU A 620 32.10 -1.77 -71.15
C GLU A 620 31.92 -3.15 -70.46
N ALA A 621 30.71 -3.73 -70.55
CA ALA A 621 30.35 -5.17 -70.50
C ALA A 621 31.03 -6.09 -69.45
N ILE A 622 30.29 -6.90 -68.66
CA ILE A 622 29.22 -7.85 -68.98
C ILE A 622 28.31 -7.98 -67.76
#